data_AF-A0A379ALL0-F1
#
_entry.id   AF-A0A379ALL0-F1
#
_cell.length_a   1.000
_cell.length_b   1.000
_cell.length_c   1.000
_cell.angle_alpha   90.00
_cell.angle_beta   90.00
_cell.angle_gamma   90.00
#
_symmetry.space_group_name_H-M   'P 1'
#
loop_
_entity.id
_entity.type
_entity.pdbx_description
1 polymer ?
#
loop_
_entity_poly.entity_id
_entity_poly.type
_entity_poly.pdbx_seq_one_letter_code
_entity_poly.pdbx_strand_id
1 'polypeptide(L)'
;MGYSQDSRLPAEFDLTPYLRPGKNRLAVMVLRWSDGSYLEDQDMWRMSGIFRDVTLLHKPQVHLADVQLETRLSPEFYRAELRARVRVALPADVSSRYQLRLTLWQGEQQIAQCQQPLGSAIIDERGHYPERALLSLPVEQPALWSAETPHLYRAHAGAAG
;
A
#
# COMPACT_ATOMS: atom_id res chain seq x y z
N MET A 1 16.12 13.56 0.44
CA MET A 1 16.92 14.23 1.49
C MET A 1 16.16 14.09 2.79
N GLY A 2 16.83 13.82 3.92
CA GLY A 2 16.16 13.63 5.21
C GLY A 2 16.97 12.77 6.18
N TYR A 3 16.33 12.37 7.28
CA TYR A 3 16.87 11.53 8.34
C TYR A 3 15.87 10.42 8.67
N SER A 4 16.36 9.25 9.07
CA SER A 4 15.53 8.12 9.49
C SER A 4 16.29 7.27 10.52
N GLN A 5 15.51 6.63 11.39
CA GLN A 5 15.90 5.60 12.35
C GLN A 5 14.90 4.45 12.23
N ASP A 6 15.19 3.34 12.93
CA ASP A 6 14.66 1.99 12.66
C ASP A 6 15.42 1.30 11.53
N SER A 7 16.28 0.35 11.88
CA SER A 7 17.11 -0.40 10.94
C SER A 7 16.30 -1.44 10.13
N ARG A 8 15.05 -1.71 10.51
CA ARG A 8 14.26 -2.85 10.01
C ARG A 8 13.06 -2.46 9.16
N LEU A 9 12.75 -1.17 9.03
CA LEU A 9 11.72 -0.65 8.13
C LEU A 9 12.30 0.19 7.00
N PRO A 10 11.61 0.27 5.85
CA PRO A 10 12.04 1.14 4.75
C PRO A 10 11.93 2.61 5.15
N ALA A 11 12.86 3.41 4.63
CA ALA A 11 12.82 4.86 4.69
C ALA A 11 12.65 5.43 3.27
N GLU A 12 11.55 6.15 3.04
CA GLU A 12 11.22 6.73 1.74
C GLU A 12 11.39 8.26 1.78
N PHE A 13 12.00 8.82 0.73
CA PHE A 13 12.21 10.26 0.60
C PHE A 13 11.83 10.70 -0.82
N ASP A 14 11.01 11.74 -0.94
CA ASP A 14 10.71 12.34 -2.23
C ASP A 14 11.97 13.05 -2.78
N LEU A 15 12.43 12.59 -3.95
CA LEU A 15 13.59 13.13 -4.65
C LEU A 15 13.19 14.09 -5.78
N THR A 16 11.90 14.21 -6.11
CA THR A 16 11.37 15.01 -7.23
C THR A 16 11.97 16.42 -7.31
N PRO A 17 12.04 17.21 -6.21
CA PRO A 17 12.58 18.58 -6.30
C PRO A 17 14.11 18.66 -6.36
N TYR A 18 14.83 17.54 -6.20
CA TYR A 18 16.30 17.52 -6.13
C TYR A 18 16.97 16.90 -7.36
N LEU A 19 16.22 16.14 -8.15
CA LEU A 19 16.75 15.46 -9.32
C LEU A 19 16.86 16.39 -10.52
N ARG A 20 17.88 16.15 -11.35
CA ARG A 20 18.04 16.76 -12.67
C ARG A 20 18.19 15.69 -13.74
N PRO A 21 17.86 15.97 -15.02
CA PRO A 21 18.21 15.08 -16.11
C PRO A 21 19.71 14.76 -16.15
N GLY A 22 20.06 13.50 -16.39
CA GLY A 22 21.44 13.03 -16.46
C GLY A 22 22.04 12.69 -15.10
N LYS A 23 23.26 13.20 -14.82
CA LYS A 23 24.06 12.74 -13.67
C LYS A 23 23.61 13.37 -12.35
N ASN A 24 23.31 12.51 -11.39
CA ASN A 24 22.98 12.82 -10.01
C ASN A 24 23.94 12.06 -9.06
N ARG A 25 24.13 12.56 -7.84
CA ARG A 25 24.95 11.92 -6.81
C ARG A 25 24.15 11.82 -5.52
N LEU A 26 24.09 10.63 -4.94
CA LEU A 26 23.58 10.40 -3.59
C LEU A 26 24.76 10.40 -2.61
N ALA A 27 24.56 11.02 -1.44
CA ALA A 27 25.49 10.96 -0.32
C ALA A 27 24.69 10.60 0.92
N VAL A 28 25.07 9.52 1.59
CA VAL A 28 24.38 8.98 2.77
C VAL A 28 25.40 8.79 3.88
N MET A 29 25.13 9.37 5.05
CA MET A 29 25.93 9.17 6.26
C MET A 29 25.18 8.21 7.17
N VAL A 30 25.79 7.05 7.45
CA VAL A 30 25.21 6.02 8.31
C VAL A 30 25.92 6.05 9.66
N LEU A 31 25.16 6.31 10.73
CA LEU A 31 25.67 6.25 12.10
C LEU A 31 25.51 4.82 12.61
N ARG A 32 26.57 4.28 13.23
CA ARG A 32 26.50 2.95 13.86
C ARG A 32 25.65 2.96 15.13
N TRP A 33 25.68 4.07 15.86
CA TRP A 33 24.99 4.24 17.14
C TRP A 33 24.11 5.48 17.09
N SER A 34 22.87 5.34 17.57
CA SER A 34 21.91 6.43 17.76
C SER A 34 21.03 6.12 18.98
N ASP A 35 20.12 7.02 19.36
CA ASP A 35 19.15 6.71 20.42
C ASP A 35 18.28 5.48 20.08
N GLY A 36 17.97 5.24 18.79
CA GLY A 36 17.27 4.05 18.31
C GLY A 36 18.01 2.74 18.63
N SER A 37 19.33 2.78 18.84
CA SER A 37 20.10 1.59 19.23
C SER A 37 19.67 1.03 20.60
N TYR A 38 19.08 1.85 21.49
CA TYR A 38 18.50 1.37 22.75
C TYR A 38 17.23 0.52 22.55
N LEU A 39 16.55 0.66 21.41
CA LEU A 39 15.37 -0.13 21.04
C LEU A 39 15.74 -1.38 20.21
N GLU A 40 17.01 -1.49 19.78
CA GLU A 40 17.52 -2.55 18.89
C GLU A 40 18.54 -3.44 19.61
N ASP A 41 18.20 -3.88 20.82
CA ASP A 41 19.06 -4.68 21.70
C ASP A 41 18.86 -6.19 21.56
N GLN A 42 18.57 -6.67 20.34
CA GLN A 42 18.38 -8.10 20.12
C GLN A 42 19.70 -8.88 20.33
N ASP A 43 19.58 -10.15 20.76
CA ASP A 43 20.70 -11.08 20.90
C ASP A 43 21.19 -11.55 19.52
N MET A 44 21.96 -10.68 18.87
CA MET A 44 22.53 -10.86 17.54
C MET A 44 23.76 -9.98 17.34
N TRP A 45 24.50 -10.19 16.25
CA TRP A 45 25.66 -9.39 15.88
C TRP A 45 25.32 -7.90 15.68
N ARG A 46 26.12 -7.01 16.29
CA ARG A 46 25.97 -5.55 16.17
C ARG A 46 26.71 -5.02 14.93
N MET A 47 26.01 -5.05 13.80
CA MET A 47 26.48 -4.55 12.50
C MET A 47 25.79 -3.22 12.11
N SER A 48 26.29 -2.56 11.07
CA SER A 48 25.74 -1.30 10.55
C SER A 48 26.08 -1.11 9.07
N GLY A 49 25.30 -0.31 8.36
CA GLY A 49 25.53 0.03 6.96
C GLY A 49 24.22 0.12 6.18
N ILE A 50 24.31 0.24 4.86
CA ILE A 50 23.15 0.02 3.97
C ILE A 50 23.14 -1.48 3.63
N PHE A 51 22.32 -2.24 4.35
CA PHE A 51 22.34 -3.72 4.32
C PHE A 51 21.08 -4.35 3.70
N ARG A 52 20.18 -3.52 3.16
CA ARG A 52 19.03 -3.92 2.35
C ARG A 52 19.00 -3.10 1.06
N ASP A 53 18.14 -3.51 0.14
CA ASP A 53 18.03 -2.90 -1.19
C ASP A 53 17.76 -1.39 -1.14
N VAL A 54 18.33 -0.69 -2.12
CA VAL A 54 18.06 0.71 -2.40
C VAL A 54 17.41 0.80 -3.77
N THR A 55 16.20 1.33 -3.84
CA THR A 55 15.40 1.42 -5.07
C THR A 55 14.99 2.86 -5.36
N LEU A 56 14.73 3.14 -6.63
CA LEU A 56 14.05 4.37 -7.07
C LEU A 56 12.68 3.98 -7.63
N LEU A 57 11.63 4.56 -7.06
CA LEU A 57 10.26 4.37 -7.49
C LEU A 57 9.73 5.66 -8.09
N HIS A 58 9.34 5.62 -9.36
CA HIS A 58 8.62 6.72 -10.00
C HIS A 58 7.12 6.42 -9.97
N LYS A 59 6.34 7.36 -9.40
CA LYS A 59 4.88 7.29 -9.39
C LYS A 59 4.32 8.49 -10.17
N PRO A 60 3.25 8.31 -10.97
CA PRO A 60 2.55 9.45 -11.57
C PRO A 60 2.00 10.40 -10.50
N GLN A 61 1.71 11.65 -10.86
CA GLN A 61 1.16 12.64 -9.92
C GLN A 61 -0.14 12.15 -9.25
N VAL A 62 -0.99 11.43 -10.00
CA VAL A 62 -2.15 10.72 -9.46
C VAL A 62 -1.81 9.24 -9.30
N HIS A 63 -1.79 8.75 -8.07
CA HIS A 63 -1.41 7.36 -7.79
C HIS A 63 -2.07 6.82 -6.51
N LEU A 64 -2.16 5.50 -6.39
CA LEU A 64 -2.58 4.86 -5.14
C LEU A 64 -1.52 5.13 -4.06
N ALA A 65 -1.93 5.79 -2.98
CA ALA A 65 -1.08 6.15 -1.86
C ALA A 65 -1.08 5.09 -0.76
N ASP A 66 -2.21 4.41 -0.57
CA ASP A 66 -2.33 3.28 0.37
C ASP A 66 -3.46 2.34 -0.08
N VAL A 67 -3.29 1.03 0.18
CA VAL A 67 -4.27 -0.02 -0.12
C VAL A 67 -4.26 -1.02 1.03
N GLN A 68 -5.41 -1.16 1.70
CA GLN A 68 -5.60 -2.11 2.78
C GLN A 68 -6.67 -3.12 2.39
N LEU A 69 -6.33 -4.40 2.44
CA LEU A 69 -7.24 -5.50 2.14
C LEU A 69 -7.68 -6.18 3.44
N GLU A 70 -8.99 -6.34 3.62
CA GLU A 70 -9.61 -7.06 4.73
C GLU A 70 -10.54 -8.12 4.14
N THR A 71 -10.42 -9.37 4.60
CA THR A 71 -11.34 -10.44 4.18
C THR A 71 -12.25 -10.79 5.34
N ARG A 72 -13.57 -10.70 5.12
CA ARG A 72 -14.58 -11.12 6.10
C ARG A 72 -15.22 -12.41 5.63
N LEU A 73 -15.10 -13.46 6.43
CA LEU A 73 -15.72 -14.76 6.15
C LEU A 73 -17.07 -14.86 6.87
N SER A 74 -18.03 -15.55 6.25
CA SER A 74 -19.23 -15.99 6.96
C SER A 74 -18.85 -17.05 8.01
N PRO A 75 -19.66 -17.27 9.06
CA PRO A 75 -19.36 -18.26 10.10
C PRO A 75 -19.14 -19.68 9.57
N GLU A 76 -19.75 -20.01 8.44
CA GLU A 76 -19.69 -21.31 7.79
C GLU A 76 -18.62 -21.37 6.68
N PHE A 77 -17.90 -20.27 6.46
CA PHE A 77 -16.77 -20.13 5.54
C PHE A 77 -17.07 -20.32 4.03
N TYR A 78 -18.32 -20.47 3.62
CA TYR A 78 -18.68 -20.59 2.19
C TYR A 78 -18.87 -19.24 1.50
N ARG A 79 -18.86 -18.13 2.24
CA ARG A 79 -18.90 -16.76 1.68
C ARG A 79 -17.79 -15.92 2.27
N ALA A 80 -17.18 -15.10 1.43
CA ALA A 80 -16.28 -14.03 1.84
C ALA A 80 -16.72 -12.70 1.24
N GLU A 81 -16.36 -11.62 1.93
CA GLU A 81 -16.33 -10.27 1.38
C GLU A 81 -14.89 -9.76 1.46
N LEU A 82 -14.27 -9.54 0.29
CA LEU A 82 -13.00 -8.82 0.20
C LEU A 82 -13.30 -7.32 0.19
N ARG A 83 -12.79 -6.63 1.21
CA ARG A 83 -12.88 -5.18 1.37
C ARG A 83 -11.54 -4.54 1.08
N ALA A 84 -11.51 -3.57 0.17
CA ALA A 84 -10.33 -2.77 -0.12
C ALA A 84 -10.55 -1.32 0.30
N ARG A 85 -9.86 -0.87 1.34
CA ARG A 85 -9.74 0.56 1.67
C ARG A 85 -8.59 1.12 0.86
N VAL A 86 -8.89 2.04 -0.04
CA VAL A 86 -7.91 2.62 -0.95
C VAL A 86 -7.85 4.13 -0.69
N ARG A 87 -6.63 4.65 -0.56
CA ARG A 87 -6.35 6.09 -0.55
C ARG A 87 -5.55 6.44 -1.78
N VAL A 88 -5.94 7.51 -2.47
CA VAL A 88 -5.27 8.00 -3.66
C VAL A 88 -4.60 9.33 -3.33
N ALA A 89 -3.38 9.54 -3.82
CA ALA A 89 -2.75 10.85 -3.86
C ALA A 89 -3.17 11.54 -5.16
N LEU A 90 -3.88 12.66 -5.06
CA LEU A 90 -4.32 13.48 -6.17
C LEU A 90 -4.61 14.92 -5.69
N PRO A 91 -4.64 15.91 -6.59
CA PRO A 91 -5.23 17.22 -6.30
C PRO A 91 -6.70 17.08 -5.89
N ALA A 92 -7.14 17.83 -4.87
CA ALA A 92 -8.48 17.65 -4.29
C ALA A 92 -9.63 17.92 -5.29
N ASP A 93 -9.41 18.83 -6.23
CA ASP A 93 -10.36 19.32 -7.23
C ASP A 93 -10.64 18.33 -8.38
N VAL A 94 -9.83 17.28 -8.52
CA VAL A 94 -9.98 16.30 -9.61
C VAL A 94 -10.53 14.96 -9.14
N SER A 95 -10.82 14.78 -7.85
CA SER A 95 -11.30 13.51 -7.26
C SER A 95 -12.53 12.93 -7.96
N SER A 96 -13.50 13.78 -8.30
CA SER A 96 -14.73 13.38 -9.00
C SER A 96 -14.50 12.82 -10.41
N ARG A 97 -13.32 13.05 -11.00
CA ARG A 97 -12.97 12.55 -12.33
C ARG A 97 -12.47 11.10 -12.29
N TYR A 98 -12.04 10.60 -11.13
CA TYR A 98 -11.45 9.28 -11.01
C TYR A 98 -12.40 8.25 -10.42
N GLN A 99 -12.31 7.03 -10.93
CA GLN A 99 -12.94 5.85 -10.38
C GLN A 99 -11.88 4.83 -9.98
N LEU A 100 -12.15 4.13 -8.89
CA LEU A 100 -11.35 2.99 -8.44
C LEU A 100 -11.96 1.70 -8.96
N ARG A 101 -11.08 0.82 -9.43
CA ARG A 101 -11.41 -0.56 -9.81
C ARG A 101 -10.65 -1.53 -8.93
N LEU A 102 -11.33 -2.56 -8.45
CA LEU A 102 -10.75 -3.72 -7.79
C LEU A 102 -11.12 -4.97 -8.58
N THR A 103 -10.12 -5.74 -8.99
CA THR A 103 -10.31 -7.02 -9.69
C THR A 103 -9.60 -8.13 -8.91
N LEU A 104 -10.29 -9.24 -8.65
CA LEU A 104 -9.76 -10.40 -7.95
C LEU A 104 -9.52 -11.56 -8.93
N TRP A 105 -8.35 -12.15 -8.85
CA TRP A 105 -7.91 -13.25 -9.72
C TRP A 105 -7.53 -14.48 -8.90
N GLN A 106 -7.78 -15.66 -9.47
CA GLN A 106 -7.23 -16.93 -8.99
C GLN A 106 -6.43 -17.56 -10.15
N GLY A 107 -5.10 -17.51 -10.05
CA GLY A 107 -4.23 -17.75 -11.21
C GLY A 107 -4.54 -16.73 -12.32
N GLU A 108 -4.87 -17.25 -13.51
CA GLU A 108 -5.24 -16.45 -14.68
C GLU A 108 -6.76 -16.20 -14.82
N GLN A 109 -7.58 -16.76 -13.92
CA GLN A 109 -9.02 -16.58 -13.96
C GLN A 109 -9.44 -15.35 -13.15
N GLN A 110 -10.17 -14.43 -13.78
CA GLN A 110 -10.85 -13.36 -13.06
C GLN A 110 -12.07 -13.92 -12.32
N ILE A 111 -12.09 -13.76 -11.00
CA ILE A 111 -13.13 -14.28 -10.12
C ILE A 111 -14.24 -13.25 -9.91
N ALA A 112 -13.85 -12.00 -9.65
CA ALA A 112 -14.81 -10.92 -9.42
C ALA A 112 -14.17 -9.55 -9.70
N GLN A 113 -15.01 -8.55 -9.98
CA GLN A 113 -14.59 -7.16 -10.15
C GLN A 113 -15.65 -6.21 -9.61
N CYS A 114 -15.22 -5.09 -9.02
CA CYS A 114 -16.07 -3.94 -8.76
C CYS A 114 -15.37 -2.64 -9.15
N GLN A 115 -16.17 -1.60 -9.38
CA GLN A 115 -15.70 -0.26 -9.70
C GLN A 115 -16.63 0.77 -9.07
N GLN A 116 -16.06 1.83 -8.50
CA GLN A 116 -16.82 2.91 -7.88
C GLN A 116 -16.05 4.24 -7.95
N PRO A 117 -16.75 5.39 -7.91
CA PRO A 117 -16.08 6.67 -7.75
C PRO A 117 -15.29 6.76 -6.44
N LEU A 118 -14.33 7.68 -6.39
CA LEU A 118 -13.74 8.10 -5.13
C LEU A 118 -14.77 8.80 -4.23
N GLY A 119 -14.50 8.78 -2.92
CA GLY A 119 -15.35 9.32 -1.87
C GLY A 119 -15.64 8.27 -0.81
N SER A 120 -15.30 8.57 0.45
CA SER A 120 -15.74 7.76 1.58
C SER A 120 -17.21 8.05 1.93
N ALA A 121 -17.78 7.24 2.82
CA ALA A 121 -18.96 7.66 3.56
C ALA A 121 -18.67 8.92 4.39
N ILE A 122 -19.72 9.62 4.82
CA ILE A 122 -19.60 10.68 5.82
C ILE A 122 -19.08 10.07 7.12
N ILE A 123 -18.07 10.71 7.73
CA ILE A 123 -17.40 10.22 8.93
C ILE A 123 -17.81 11.05 10.15
N ASP A 124 -17.92 12.35 9.96
CA ASP A 124 -18.26 13.33 10.98
C ASP A 124 -18.91 14.58 10.34
N GLU A 125 -19.09 15.64 11.12
CA GLU A 125 -19.68 16.91 10.68
C GLU A 125 -18.85 17.62 9.60
N ARG A 126 -17.58 17.25 9.41
CA ARG A 126 -16.71 17.78 8.35
C ARG A 126 -16.90 17.04 7.02
N GLY A 127 -17.71 15.99 7.00
CA GLY A 127 -18.13 15.29 5.79
C GLY A 127 -17.35 14.00 5.54
N HIS A 128 -16.87 13.84 4.30
CA HIS A 128 -16.23 12.62 3.80
C HIS A 128 -14.80 12.91 3.32
N TYR A 129 -13.99 11.86 3.17
CA TYR A 129 -12.69 11.94 2.49
C TYR A 129 -12.88 11.74 0.98
N PRO A 130 -12.68 12.78 0.15
CA PRO A 130 -12.84 12.68 -1.31
C PRO A 130 -11.73 11.84 -1.97
N GLU A 131 -10.61 11.63 -1.29
CA GLU A 131 -9.44 10.90 -1.82
C GLU A 131 -9.43 9.41 -1.44
N ARG A 132 -10.45 8.93 -0.74
CA ARG A 132 -10.55 7.54 -0.26
C ARG A 132 -11.77 6.86 -0.82
N ALA A 133 -11.73 5.53 -0.91
CA ALA A 133 -12.93 4.73 -1.09
C ALA A 133 -12.79 3.37 -0.40
N LEU A 134 -13.93 2.78 -0.03
CA LEU A 134 -14.05 1.40 0.41
C LEU A 134 -14.75 0.61 -0.69
N LEU A 135 -14.01 -0.26 -1.38
CA LEU A 135 -14.57 -1.20 -2.33
C LEU A 135 -14.89 -2.51 -1.63
N SER A 136 -16.03 -3.09 -1.96
CA SER A 136 -16.47 -4.40 -1.46
C SER A 136 -16.68 -5.36 -2.61
N LEU A 137 -16.19 -6.59 -2.46
CA LEU A 137 -16.24 -7.64 -3.46
C LEU A 137 -16.68 -8.96 -2.81
N PRO A 138 -17.91 -9.45 -3.06
CA PRO A 138 -18.34 -10.75 -2.55
C PRO A 138 -17.65 -11.88 -3.33
N VAL A 139 -17.30 -12.95 -2.62
CA VAL A 139 -16.70 -14.17 -3.15
C VAL A 139 -17.44 -15.38 -2.58
N GLU A 140 -18.11 -16.14 -3.44
CA GLU A 140 -18.76 -17.40 -3.07
C GLU A 140 -17.73 -18.54 -3.12
N GLN A 141 -17.85 -19.47 -2.17
CA GLN A 141 -16.99 -20.65 -2.02
C GLN A 141 -15.48 -20.32 -2.14
N PRO A 142 -14.96 -19.39 -1.30
CA PRO A 142 -13.56 -19.01 -1.37
C PRO A 142 -12.64 -20.19 -1.03
N ALA A 143 -11.57 -20.37 -1.81
CA ALA A 143 -10.50 -21.27 -1.44
C ALA A 143 -9.71 -20.67 -0.27
N LEU A 144 -9.82 -21.28 0.92
CA LEU A 144 -9.25 -20.73 2.15
C LEU A 144 -7.74 -20.91 2.19
N TRP A 145 -7.03 -19.86 2.62
CA TRP A 145 -5.59 -19.96 2.88
C TRP A 145 -5.36 -20.63 4.25
N SER A 146 -4.50 -21.64 4.28
CA SER A 146 -3.90 -22.19 5.49
C SER A 146 -2.44 -22.54 5.24
N ALA A 147 -1.68 -22.85 6.30
CA ALA A 147 -0.33 -23.37 6.16
C ALA A 147 -0.28 -24.75 5.45
N GLU A 148 -1.38 -25.52 5.52
CA GLU A 148 -1.51 -26.83 4.88
C GLU A 148 -1.89 -26.68 3.40
N THR A 149 -2.78 -25.74 3.09
CA THR A 149 -3.30 -25.46 1.74
C THR A 149 -3.23 -23.95 1.47
N PRO A 150 -2.09 -23.44 0.97
CA PRO A 150 -1.85 -22.01 0.84
C PRO A 150 -2.50 -21.43 -0.42
N HIS A 151 -3.84 -21.52 -0.52
CA HIS A 151 -4.58 -20.92 -1.62
C HIS A 151 -4.40 -19.40 -1.65
N LEU A 152 -4.01 -18.88 -2.82
CA LEU A 152 -3.77 -17.46 -3.00
C LEU A 152 -4.66 -16.90 -4.12
N TYR A 153 -5.12 -15.68 -3.87
CA TYR A 153 -5.75 -14.83 -4.86
C TYR A 153 -4.85 -13.62 -5.11
N ARG A 154 -4.96 -13.03 -6.30
CA ARG A 154 -4.26 -11.81 -6.68
C ARG A 154 -5.29 -10.69 -6.84
N ALA A 155 -5.21 -9.67 -5.99
CA ALA A 155 -6.05 -8.48 -6.06
C ALA A 155 -5.33 -7.36 -6.84
N HIS A 156 -5.97 -6.83 -7.88
CA HIS A 156 -5.49 -5.69 -8.64
C HIS A 156 -6.36 -4.48 -8.33
N ALA A 157 -5.75 -3.43 -7.77
CA ALA A 157 -6.39 -2.13 -7.55
C ALA A 157 -5.84 -1.11 -8.55
N GLY A 158 -6.71 -0.29 -9.14
CA GLY A 158 -6.32 0.78 -10.05
C GLY A 158 -7.25 1.98 -9.95
N ALA A 159 -6.72 3.16 -10.29
CA ALA A 159 -7.50 4.39 -10.47
C ALA A 159 -7.50 4.76 -11.95
N ALA A 160 -8.67 5.03 -12.51
CA ALA A 160 -8.86 5.47 -13.90
C ALA A 160 -9.68 6.76 -13.91
N GLY A 161 -9.26 7.75 -14.72
CA GLY A 161 -9.97 9.01 -14.93
C GLY A 161 -10.65 9.09 -16.28
#